data_AF-A0A3B5B0N1-F1
#
_entry.id   AF-A0A3B5B0N1-F1
#
_cell.length_a   1.000
_cell.length_b   1.000
_cell.length_c   1.000
_cell.angle_alpha   90.00
_cell.angle_beta   90.00
_cell.angle_gamma   90.00
#
_symmetry.space_group_name_H-M   'P 1'
#
loop_
_entity.id
_entity.type
_entity.pdbx_description
1 polymer ?
#
loop_
_entity_poly.entity_id
_entity_poly.type
_entity_poly.pdbx_seq_one_letter_code
_entity_poly.pdbx_strand_id
1 'polypeptide(L)'
;MGDMSNSDFYAKNQRNEGNHAAGFGCSLMELRSLMELRGTEAVVKLQEDYGGVEGLCKRLKTSPTEGLAGAQTDLDKRKEIFGKNLIPPKKPKTFLQLVWEALQDVTLIILEIAALISLGLSFYHPPGESTCGAAAGGVEDEGEADAGWIEGAAILLSVVCVVLVTAFNDWSKEKQFRGLQSRIEQEQKFQVVRGSQVIQLPVADIVVGDIAQIKYGDLLPADGVLIQGNDLKIDESSLTGESDHVKKSADKDPMLLSGTHVMEGSGRMVVTAVGVNSQTGIIFTLLGAGVEEEEKKEKKGKIMMS
;
A
#
# COMPACT_ATOMS: atom_id res chain seq x y z
N MET A 1 8.45 9.38 20.25
CA MET A 1 7.58 8.35 19.65
C MET A 1 8.43 7.54 18.68
N GLY A 2 8.85 6.33 19.07
CA GLY A 2 9.83 5.54 18.32
C GLY A 2 9.26 4.95 17.04
N ASP A 3 9.99 5.10 15.93
CA ASP A 3 9.77 4.37 14.68
C ASP A 3 9.98 2.88 14.94
N MET A 4 8.91 2.08 14.85
CA MET A 4 9.02 0.62 14.81
C MET A 4 9.43 0.22 13.40
N SER A 5 10.58 -0.45 13.28
CA SER A 5 11.06 -0.97 12.01
C SER A 5 10.30 -2.24 11.63
N ASN A 6 10.17 -2.54 10.33
CA ASN A 6 9.44 -3.71 9.84
C ASN A 6 9.99 -5.02 10.45
N SER A 7 11.30 -5.07 10.71
CA SER A 7 11.98 -6.16 11.43
C SER A 7 11.48 -6.38 12.86
N ASP A 8 11.06 -5.33 13.57
CA ASP A 8 10.53 -5.45 14.94
C ASP A 8 9.15 -6.11 14.94
N PHE A 9 8.37 -5.96 13.87
CA PHE A 9 7.08 -6.63 13.70
C PHE A 9 7.27 -8.14 13.48
N TYR A 10 8.23 -8.54 12.65
CA TYR A 10 8.59 -9.95 12.45
C TYR A 10 9.20 -10.59 13.71
N ALA A 11 10.08 -9.89 14.42
CA ALA A 11 10.72 -10.40 15.64
C ALA A 11 9.73 -10.54 16.81
N LYS A 12 8.71 -9.67 16.90
CA LYS A 12 7.67 -9.78 17.92
C LYS A 12 6.67 -10.90 17.63
N ASN A 13 6.42 -11.20 16.35
CA ASN A 13 5.61 -12.35 15.94
C ASN A 13 6.34 -13.71 16.08
N GLN A 14 7.67 -13.75 15.98
CA GLN A 14 8.45 -14.98 16.22
C GLN A 14 8.59 -15.34 17.70
N ARG A 15 8.38 -14.40 18.62
CA ARG A 15 8.49 -14.67 20.07
C ARG A 15 7.25 -15.28 20.71
N ASN A 16 6.17 -15.48 19.95
CA ASN A 16 4.92 -16.06 20.44
C ASN A 16 4.71 -17.48 19.91
N GLU A 17 5.74 -18.31 20.03
CA GLU A 17 5.68 -19.73 19.63
C GLU A 17 5.38 -20.64 20.83
N GLY A 18 4.33 -21.43 20.69
CA GLY A 18 3.93 -22.47 21.64
C GLY A 18 2.42 -22.70 21.69
N ASN A 19 1.90 -23.46 20.72
CA ASN A 19 0.58 -24.11 20.68
C ASN A 19 -0.68 -23.23 20.79
N HIS A 20 -1.37 -23.07 19.66
CA HIS A 20 -2.72 -22.48 19.53
C HIS A 20 -2.77 -20.97 19.81
N ALA A 21 -3.01 -20.18 18.77
CA ALA A 21 -3.06 -18.73 18.86
C ALA A 21 -4.18 -18.27 19.79
N ALA A 22 -3.85 -17.90 21.04
CA ALA A 22 -4.72 -17.21 22.00
C ALA A 22 -6.21 -17.64 21.97
N GLY A 23 -6.46 -18.95 21.94
CA GLY A 23 -7.80 -19.54 21.92
C GLY A 23 -8.31 -20.07 20.58
N PHE A 24 -7.57 -19.97 19.48
CA PHE A 24 -7.87 -20.60 18.18
C PHE A 24 -7.00 -21.83 17.96
N GLY A 25 -7.54 -22.85 17.28
CA GLY A 25 -6.84 -24.10 17.02
C GLY A 25 -5.76 -24.03 15.94
N CYS A 26 -5.60 -22.87 15.28
CA CYS A 26 -4.61 -22.63 14.22
C CYS A 26 -3.75 -21.41 14.54
N SER A 27 -2.51 -21.40 14.09
CA SER A 27 -1.62 -20.24 14.08
C SER A 27 -1.67 -19.47 12.77
N LEU A 28 -1.23 -18.21 12.78
CA LEU A 28 -1.12 -17.40 11.56
C LEU A 28 -0.10 -17.97 10.57
N MET A 29 1.00 -18.56 11.06
CA MET A 29 2.00 -19.19 10.17
C MET A 29 1.44 -20.43 9.49
N GLU A 30 0.72 -21.28 10.24
CA GLU A 30 0.06 -22.47 9.68
C GLU A 30 -0.93 -22.12 8.56
N LEU A 31 -1.72 -21.06 8.74
CA LEU A 31 -2.67 -20.60 7.73
C LEU A 31 -1.97 -20.01 6.49
N ARG A 32 -0.86 -19.28 6.69
CA ARG A 32 -0.06 -18.76 5.57
C ARG A 32 0.57 -19.89 4.76
N SER A 33 1.21 -20.85 5.43
CA SER A 33 1.81 -22.02 4.77
C SER A 33 0.76 -22.87 4.05
N LEU A 34 -0.45 -22.99 4.60
CA LEU A 34 -1.56 -23.64 3.91
C LEU A 34 -1.90 -22.94 2.59
N MET A 35 -1.87 -21.60 2.56
CA MET A 35 -2.17 -20.81 1.37
C MET A 35 -1.05 -20.78 0.32
N GLU A 36 0.12 -21.33 0.61
CA GLU A 36 1.20 -21.51 -0.37
C GLU A 36 0.97 -22.76 -1.24
N LEU A 37 0.22 -23.74 -0.72
CA LEU A 37 -0.06 -24.99 -1.41
C LEU A 37 -1.08 -24.81 -2.54
N ARG A 38 -1.06 -25.72 -3.52
CA ARG A 38 -1.98 -25.71 -4.67
C ARG A 38 -2.47 -27.11 -5.00
N GLY A 39 -3.64 -27.18 -5.63
CA GLY A 39 -4.15 -28.43 -6.18
C GLY A 39 -4.26 -29.56 -5.16
N THR A 40 -3.84 -30.76 -5.56
CA THR A 40 -3.97 -31.98 -4.74
C THR A 40 -3.12 -31.95 -3.49
N GLU A 41 -1.98 -31.24 -3.51
CA GLU A 41 -1.13 -31.10 -2.32
C GLU A 41 -1.86 -30.35 -1.20
N ALA A 42 -2.58 -29.28 -1.56
CA ALA A 42 -3.40 -28.53 -0.62
C ALA A 42 -4.53 -29.40 -0.02
N VAL A 43 -5.15 -30.26 -0.84
CA VAL A 43 -6.20 -31.19 -0.38
C VAL A 43 -5.64 -32.18 0.64
N VAL A 44 -4.49 -32.79 0.36
CA VAL A 44 -3.84 -33.75 1.27
C VAL A 44 -3.46 -33.07 2.58
N LYS A 45 -2.79 -31.92 2.52
CA LYS A 45 -2.40 -31.17 3.72
C LYS A 45 -3.60 -30.76 4.56
N LEU A 46 -4.68 -30.30 3.92
CA LEU A 46 -5.92 -29.94 4.58
C LEU A 46 -6.55 -31.14 5.30
N GLN A 47 -6.52 -32.31 4.67
CA GLN A 47 -7.05 -33.54 5.27
C GLN A 47 -6.19 -34.04 6.44
N GLU A 48 -4.87 -34.04 6.30
CA GLU A 48 -3.94 -34.53 7.32
C GLU A 48 -3.87 -33.61 8.55
N ASP A 49 -3.66 -32.31 8.34
CA ASP A 49 -3.39 -31.39 9.43
C ASP A 49 -4.68 -30.92 10.11
N TYR A 50 -5.78 -30.81 9.36
CA TYR A 50 -7.02 -30.20 9.84
C TYR A 50 -8.20 -31.17 9.88
N GLY A 51 -8.14 -32.33 9.22
CA GLY A 51 -9.29 -33.23 9.06
C GLY A 51 -10.29 -32.73 8.02
N GLY A 52 -9.83 -31.95 7.03
CA GLY A 52 -10.64 -31.36 5.98
C GLY A 52 -11.15 -29.94 6.30
N VAL A 53 -11.99 -29.40 5.41
CA VAL A 53 -12.50 -28.02 5.52
C VAL A 53 -13.32 -27.82 6.80
N GLU A 54 -14.12 -28.82 7.21
CA GLU A 54 -14.92 -28.75 8.44
C GLU A 54 -14.04 -28.67 9.69
N GLY A 55 -12.95 -29.43 9.72
CA GLY A 55 -12.01 -29.40 10.82
C GLY A 55 -11.21 -28.08 10.89
N LEU A 56 -10.87 -27.49 9.74
CA LEU A 56 -10.32 -26.13 9.66
C LEU A 56 -11.32 -25.11 10.23
N CYS A 57 -12.59 -25.17 9.85
CA CYS A 57 -13.63 -24.30 10.38
C CYS A 57 -13.78 -24.45 11.91
N LYS A 58 -13.76 -25.69 12.40
CA LYS A 58 -13.81 -25.98 13.85
C LYS A 58 -12.64 -25.36 14.61
N ARG A 59 -11.41 -25.44 14.07
CA ARG A 59 -10.23 -24.83 14.68
C ARG A 59 -10.29 -23.29 14.66
N LEU A 60 -10.85 -22.72 13.59
CA LEU A 60 -11.11 -21.27 13.48
C LEU A 60 -12.35 -20.83 14.27
N LYS A 61 -13.04 -21.74 14.98
CA LYS A 61 -14.28 -21.47 15.73
C LYS A 61 -15.35 -20.80 14.87
N THR A 62 -15.51 -21.27 13.63
CA THR A 62 -16.53 -20.79 12.69
C THR A 62 -17.37 -21.96 12.21
N SER A 63 -18.63 -21.70 11.90
CA SER A 63 -19.52 -22.68 11.30
C SER A 63 -19.45 -22.58 9.77
N PRO A 64 -19.28 -23.69 9.03
CA PRO A 64 -19.28 -23.67 7.56
C PRO A 64 -20.59 -23.12 6.94
N THR A 65 -21.70 -23.22 7.68
CA THR A 65 -23.04 -22.81 7.23
C THR A 65 -23.50 -21.49 7.84
N GLU A 66 -23.23 -21.28 9.13
CA GLU A 66 -23.71 -20.12 9.90
C GLU A 66 -22.68 -18.98 9.99
N GLY A 67 -21.41 -19.29 9.69
CA GLY A 67 -20.28 -18.39 9.84
C GLY A 67 -19.98 -17.98 11.27
N LEU A 68 -19.41 -16.78 11.44
CA LEU A 68 -19.09 -16.22 12.74
C LEU A 68 -20.33 -15.66 13.42
N ALA A 69 -20.43 -15.77 14.74
CA ALA A 69 -21.56 -15.20 15.50
C ALA A 69 -21.65 -13.65 15.44
N GLY A 70 -20.60 -12.97 14.97
CA GLY A 70 -20.58 -11.52 14.80
C GLY A 70 -20.35 -10.71 16.09
N ALA A 71 -19.96 -11.36 17.19
CA ALA A 71 -19.61 -10.67 18.43
C ALA A 71 -18.35 -9.80 18.23
N GLN A 72 -18.46 -8.49 18.47
CA GLN A 72 -17.35 -7.54 18.22
C GLN A 72 -16.06 -7.91 18.93
N THR A 73 -16.15 -8.43 20.15
CA THR A 73 -15.00 -8.89 20.93
C THR A 73 -14.26 -10.07 20.30
N ASP A 74 -14.95 -10.94 19.55
CA ASP A 74 -14.31 -12.04 18.80
C ASP A 74 -13.65 -11.50 17.53
N LEU A 75 -14.31 -10.59 16.82
CA LEU A 75 -13.78 -9.96 15.61
C LEU A 75 -12.50 -9.17 15.90
N ASP A 76 -12.47 -8.42 17.00
CA ASP A 76 -11.29 -7.64 17.39
C ASP A 76 -10.13 -8.54 17.78
N LYS A 77 -10.38 -9.64 18.52
CA LYS A 77 -9.36 -10.65 18.83
C LYS A 77 -8.78 -11.29 17.57
N ARG A 78 -9.62 -11.61 16.57
CA ARG A 78 -9.14 -12.13 15.28
C ARG A 78 -8.28 -11.11 14.55
N LYS A 79 -8.67 -9.82 14.56
CA LYS A 79 -7.87 -8.73 13.98
C LYS A 79 -6.51 -8.57 14.67
N GLU A 80 -6.43 -8.80 15.98
CA GLU A 80 -5.17 -8.76 16.74
C GLU A 80 -4.27 -9.96 16.45
N ILE A 81 -4.85 -11.16 16.35
CA ILE A 81 -4.09 -12.41 16.19
C ILE A 81 -3.70 -12.66 14.73
N PHE A 82 -4.66 -12.52 13.82
CA PHE A 82 -4.51 -12.85 12.40
C PHE A 82 -4.30 -11.64 11.50
N GLY A 83 -4.33 -10.43 12.05
CA GLY A 83 -4.18 -9.18 11.30
C GLY A 83 -5.49 -8.63 10.71
N LYS A 84 -5.39 -7.46 10.07
CA LYS A 84 -6.50 -6.74 9.44
C LYS A 84 -6.45 -6.92 7.92
N ASN A 85 -7.61 -6.92 7.24
CA ASN A 85 -7.68 -6.97 5.79
C ASN A 85 -7.37 -5.62 5.13
N LEU A 86 -6.17 -5.10 5.39
CA LEU A 86 -5.70 -3.84 4.82
C LEU A 86 -4.23 -3.99 4.45
N ILE A 87 -3.92 -3.69 3.20
CA ILE A 87 -2.53 -3.52 2.74
C ILE A 87 -2.20 -2.05 2.97
N PRO A 88 -1.25 -1.71 3.86
CA PRO A 88 -0.97 -0.32 4.20
C PRO A 88 -0.50 0.44 2.95
N PRO A 89 -1.13 1.58 2.61
CA PRO A 89 -0.68 2.40 1.50
C PRO A 89 0.68 3.04 1.82
N LYS A 90 1.45 3.40 0.77
CA LYS A 90 2.69 4.18 0.94
C LYS A 90 2.41 5.43 1.78
N LYS A 91 3.30 5.74 2.73
CA LYS A 91 3.17 6.94 3.58
C LYS A 91 3.11 8.19 2.68
N PRO A 92 2.20 9.14 2.93
CA PRO A 92 2.10 10.35 2.11
C PRO A 92 3.37 11.18 2.23
N LYS A 93 3.75 11.85 1.15
CA LYS A 93 4.85 12.81 1.20
C LYS A 93 4.44 13.99 2.07
N THR A 94 5.38 14.49 2.87
CA THR A 94 5.12 15.71 3.65
C THR A 94 5.22 16.93 2.74
N PHE A 95 4.53 18.02 3.11
CA PHE A 95 4.62 19.27 2.35
C PHE A 95 6.08 19.74 2.19
N LEU A 96 6.90 19.65 3.25
CA LEU A 96 8.32 20.00 3.18
C LEU A 96 9.11 19.10 2.25
N GLN A 97 8.76 17.82 2.17
CA GLN A 97 9.38 16.89 1.24
C GLN A 97 9.02 17.23 -0.21
N LEU A 98 7.79 17.67 -0.48
CA LEU A 98 7.36 18.15 -1.79
C LEU A 98 8.06 19.47 -2.16
N VAL A 99 8.23 20.39 -1.21
CA VAL A 99 9.02 21.61 -1.41
C VAL A 99 10.47 21.27 -1.75
N TRP A 100 11.09 20.35 -1.01
CA TRP A 100 12.45 19.91 -1.26
C TRP A 100 12.60 19.24 -2.64
N GLU A 101 11.62 18.44 -3.04
CA GLU A 101 11.59 17.79 -4.35
C GLU A 101 11.40 18.81 -5.49
N ALA A 102 10.56 19.83 -5.29
CA ALA A 102 10.40 20.93 -6.23
C ALA A 102 11.69 21.75 -6.39
N LEU A 103 12.44 21.97 -5.31
CA LEU A 103 13.73 22.67 -5.34
C LEU A 103 14.84 21.89 -6.08
N GLN A 104 14.68 20.58 -6.31
CA GLN A 104 15.66 19.76 -7.04
C GLN A 104 15.52 19.86 -8.58
N ASP A 105 14.60 20.69 -9.10
CA ASP A 105 14.52 20.95 -10.53
C ASP A 105 15.77 21.72 -10.98
N VAL A 106 16.50 21.16 -11.95
CA VAL A 106 17.73 21.75 -12.52
C VAL A 106 17.48 23.18 -13.01
N THR A 107 16.29 23.46 -13.54
CA THR A 107 15.94 24.80 -14.01
C THR A 107 15.83 25.80 -12.85
N LEU A 108 15.24 25.38 -11.71
CA LEU A 108 15.13 26.22 -10.51
C LEU A 108 16.49 26.41 -9.84
N ILE A 109 17.31 25.36 -9.76
CA ILE A 109 18.68 25.46 -9.21
C ILE A 109 19.52 26.48 -9.99
N ILE A 110 19.45 26.45 -11.33
CA ILE A 110 20.17 27.44 -12.16
C ILE A 110 19.68 28.87 -11.86
N LEU A 111 18.37 29.05 -11.69
CA LEU A 111 17.79 30.36 -11.35
C LEU A 111 18.19 30.83 -9.94
N GLU A 112 18.26 29.94 -8.96
CA GLU A 112 18.74 30.26 -7.61
C GLU A 112 20.22 30.66 -7.61
N ILE A 113 21.06 29.91 -8.31
CA ILE A 113 22.49 30.25 -8.44
C ILE A 113 22.66 31.60 -9.14
N ALA A 114 21.92 31.85 -10.21
CA ALA A 114 21.93 33.14 -10.90
C ALA A 114 21.48 34.28 -9.98
N ALA A 115 20.40 34.09 -9.21
CA ALA A 115 19.91 35.07 -8.24
C ALA A 115 20.93 35.37 -7.14
N LEU A 116 21.60 34.33 -6.60
CA LEU A 116 22.64 34.48 -5.58
C LEU A 116 23.88 35.21 -6.13
N ILE A 117 24.29 34.92 -7.36
CA ILE A 117 25.41 35.63 -8.01
C ILE A 117 25.04 37.11 -8.23
N SER A 118 23.85 37.41 -8.77
CA SER A 118 23.40 38.79 -8.96
C SER A 118 23.31 39.56 -7.65
N LEU A 119 22.78 38.94 -6.59
CA LEU A 119 22.72 39.54 -5.26
C LEU A 119 24.12 39.75 -4.67
N GLY A 120 25.02 38.78 -4.81
CA GLY A 120 26.40 38.86 -4.32
C GLY A 120 27.22 39.93 -5.01
N LEU A 121 27.07 40.08 -6.34
CA LEU A 121 27.69 41.16 -7.11
C LEU A 121 27.14 42.53 -6.71
N SER A 122 25.85 42.63 -6.37
CA SER A 122 25.27 43.89 -5.87
C SER A 122 25.87 44.35 -4.53
N PHE A 123 26.35 43.43 -3.69
CA PHE A 123 27.00 43.77 -2.41
C PHE A 123 28.52 43.98 -2.54
N TYR A 124 29.13 43.56 -3.65
CA TYR A 124 30.56 43.67 -3.87
C TYR A 124 30.88 44.91 -4.73
N HIS A 125 31.04 46.06 -4.07
CA HIS A 125 31.46 47.29 -4.74
C HIS A 125 33.01 47.41 -4.66
N PRO A 126 33.77 47.23 -5.76
CA PRO A 126 35.21 47.49 -5.73
C PRO A 126 35.46 48.99 -5.48
N PRO A 127 36.45 49.36 -4.65
CA PRO A 127 36.83 50.74 -4.46
C PRO A 127 37.61 51.21 -5.69
N GLY A 128 36.88 51.72 -6.68
CA GLY A 128 37.42 52.41 -7.84
C GLY A 128 37.54 51.55 -9.09
N GLU A 129 36.50 51.51 -9.91
CA GLU A 129 36.63 51.72 -11.36
C GLU A 129 35.26 51.85 -12.02
N SER A 130 35.24 52.67 -13.05
CA SER A 130 34.11 53.08 -13.86
C SER A 130 33.35 51.90 -14.47
N THR A 131 32.03 51.98 -14.41
CA THR A 131 31.03 51.25 -15.20
C THR A 131 31.54 50.72 -16.54
N CYS A 132 31.84 49.42 -16.61
CA CYS A 132 31.99 48.69 -17.87
C CYS A 132 31.37 47.29 -17.72
N GLY A 133 30.07 47.20 -17.97
CA GLY A 133 29.33 45.94 -17.86
C GLY A 133 27.86 46.08 -18.19
N ALA A 134 27.54 46.69 -19.33
CA ALA A 134 26.19 46.72 -19.86
C ALA A 134 25.74 45.29 -20.24
N ALA A 135 25.01 44.64 -19.34
CA ALA A 135 24.12 43.55 -19.70
C ALA A 135 22.72 44.14 -19.93
N ALA A 136 22.40 44.30 -21.22
CA ALA A 136 21.09 44.56 -21.84
C ALA A 136 19.86 44.73 -20.91
N GLY A 137 19.34 45.97 -20.79
CA GLY A 137 18.02 46.14 -20.18
C GLY A 137 17.46 47.54 -19.87
N GLY A 138 17.70 48.59 -20.67
CA GLY A 138 16.78 49.73 -20.80
C GLY A 138 16.71 50.82 -19.70
N VAL A 139 16.96 52.06 -20.15
CA VAL A 139 16.60 53.38 -19.61
C VAL A 139 17.23 53.79 -18.27
N GLU A 140 18.12 54.77 -18.39
CA GLU A 140 18.81 55.55 -17.36
C GLU A 140 17.85 56.12 -16.30
N ASP A 141 18.10 55.83 -15.02
CA ASP A 141 17.65 56.70 -13.90
C ASP A 141 18.64 56.58 -12.72
N GLU A 142 19.06 57.72 -12.18
CA GLU A 142 20.24 57.93 -11.33
C GLU A 142 20.11 57.40 -9.87
N GLY A 143 19.47 56.24 -9.68
CA GLY A 143 19.33 55.52 -8.40
C GLY A 143 20.02 54.15 -8.33
N GLU A 144 20.87 53.83 -9.32
CA GLU A 144 21.29 52.46 -9.70
C GLU A 144 22.16 51.74 -8.66
N ALA A 145 22.86 52.44 -7.76
CA ALA A 145 23.69 51.81 -6.72
C ALA A 145 22.85 51.27 -5.54
N ASP A 146 21.73 51.89 -5.20
CA ASP A 146 20.86 51.47 -4.08
C ASP A 146 19.80 50.43 -4.50
N ALA A 147 19.65 50.18 -5.80
CA ALA A 147 18.62 49.30 -6.36
C ALA A 147 19.15 47.96 -6.90
N GLY A 148 20.47 47.74 -7.01
CA GLY A 148 21.04 46.50 -7.57
C GLY A 148 20.63 45.22 -6.81
N TRP A 149 20.39 45.33 -5.50
CA TRP A 149 19.97 44.18 -4.68
C TRP A 149 18.52 43.80 -4.97
N ILE A 150 17.72 44.73 -5.50
CA ILE A 150 16.30 44.56 -5.81
C ILE A 150 16.13 43.56 -6.95
N GLU A 151 17.02 43.56 -7.94
CA GLU A 151 16.97 42.60 -9.07
C GLU A 151 17.19 41.17 -8.59
N GLY A 152 18.28 40.93 -7.84
CA GLY A 152 18.56 39.61 -7.25
C GLY A 152 17.46 39.16 -6.26
N ALA A 153 16.95 40.09 -5.45
CA ALA A 153 15.85 39.83 -4.52
C ALA A 153 14.54 39.51 -5.24
N ALA A 154 14.24 40.17 -6.37
CA ALA A 154 13.04 39.92 -7.16
C ALA A 154 13.06 38.52 -7.81
N ILE A 155 14.22 38.08 -8.31
CA ILE A 155 14.38 36.73 -8.86
C ILE A 155 14.23 35.68 -7.75
N LEU A 156 14.86 35.89 -6.58
CA LEU A 156 14.76 34.97 -5.44
C LEU A 156 13.31 34.86 -4.94
N LEU A 157 12.61 35.99 -4.79
CA LEU A 157 11.20 36.03 -4.41
C LEU A 157 10.33 35.27 -5.44
N SER A 158 10.58 35.48 -6.74
CA SER A 158 9.86 34.80 -7.82
C SER A 158 10.03 33.28 -7.76
N VAL A 159 11.27 32.79 -7.58
CA VAL A 159 11.57 31.37 -7.42
C VAL A 159 10.85 30.79 -6.20
N VAL A 160 10.92 31.46 -5.05
CA VAL A 160 10.22 31.03 -3.82
C VAL A 160 8.71 30.94 -4.05
N CYS A 161 8.12 31.93 -4.72
CA CYS A 161 6.69 31.90 -5.06
C CYS A 161 6.35 30.72 -5.98
N VAL A 162 7.14 30.46 -7.02
CA VAL A 162 6.92 29.33 -7.94
C VAL A 162 7.05 27.98 -7.22
N VAL A 163 8.04 27.82 -6.36
CA VAL A 163 8.23 26.60 -5.55
C VAL A 163 7.05 26.37 -4.63
N LEU A 164 6.58 27.42 -3.93
CA LEU A 164 5.43 27.33 -3.05
C LEU A 164 4.14 26.98 -3.79
N VAL A 165 3.89 27.60 -4.95
CA VAL A 165 2.73 27.29 -5.80
C VAL A 165 2.80 25.85 -6.32
N THR A 166 3.98 25.41 -6.76
CA THR A 166 4.20 24.04 -7.24
C THR A 166 3.98 23.02 -6.13
N ALA A 167 4.60 23.22 -4.97
CA ALA A 167 4.43 22.34 -3.81
C ALA A 167 2.99 22.32 -3.30
N PHE A 168 2.29 23.45 -3.32
CA PHE A 168 0.88 23.52 -2.95
C PHE A 168 -0.02 22.77 -3.95
N ASN A 169 0.23 22.92 -5.25
CA ASN A 169 -0.48 22.21 -6.29
C ASN A 169 -0.30 20.69 -6.15
N ASP A 170 0.93 20.24 -5.93
CA ASP A 170 1.23 18.81 -5.78
C ASP A 170 0.68 18.24 -4.48
N TRP A 171 0.73 18.99 -3.39
CA TRP A 171 0.08 18.61 -2.13
C TRP A 171 -1.45 18.50 -2.29
N SER A 172 -2.06 19.44 -3.01
CA SER A 172 -3.50 19.40 -3.31
C SER A 172 -3.86 18.19 -4.17
N LYS A 173 -3.08 17.87 -5.21
CA LYS A 173 -3.26 16.66 -6.03
C LYS A 173 -3.15 15.41 -5.17
N GLU A 174 -2.10 15.28 -4.36
CA GLU A 174 -1.89 14.11 -3.50
C GLU A 174 -3.05 13.94 -2.51
N LYS A 175 -3.54 15.03 -1.91
CA LYS A 175 -4.71 15.01 -1.03
C LYS A 175 -5.98 14.55 -1.76
N GLN A 176 -6.19 14.96 -3.01
CA GLN A 176 -7.35 14.54 -3.81
C GLN A 176 -7.27 13.06 -4.19
N PHE A 177 -6.11 12.58 -4.63
CA PHE A 177 -5.89 11.16 -4.91
C PHE A 177 -6.16 10.29 -3.68
N ARG A 178 -5.71 10.72 -2.50
CA ARG A 178 -5.97 10.03 -1.23
C ARG A 178 -7.47 9.99 -0.88
N GLY A 179 -8.18 11.08 -1.13
CA GLY A 179 -9.63 11.14 -0.90
C GLY A 179 -10.40 10.17 -1.80
N LEU A 180 -9.98 10.03 -3.06
CA LEU A 180 -10.55 9.06 -3.99
C LEU A 180 -10.23 7.63 -3.56
N GLN A 181 -8.97 7.33 -3.25
CA GLN A 181 -8.53 6.01 -2.80
C GLN A 181 -9.29 5.55 -1.56
N SER A 182 -9.40 6.42 -0.54
CA SER A 182 -10.13 6.13 0.69
C SER A 182 -11.63 5.89 0.45
N ARG A 183 -12.24 6.54 -0.54
CA ARG A 183 -13.66 6.29 -0.88
C ARG A 183 -13.82 4.96 -1.61
N ILE A 184 -12.96 4.67 -2.58
CA ILE A 184 -13.00 3.40 -3.32
C ILE A 184 -12.84 2.21 -2.37
N GLU A 185 -11.89 2.29 -1.42
CA GLU A 185 -11.69 1.25 -0.40
C GLU A 185 -12.90 1.04 0.51
N GLN A 186 -13.66 2.09 0.81
CA GLN A 186 -14.86 2.01 1.66
C GLN A 186 -16.12 1.55 0.89
N GLU A 187 -16.16 1.78 -0.43
CA GLU A 187 -17.29 1.42 -1.28
C GLU A 187 -17.27 -0.06 -1.70
N GLN A 188 -16.10 -0.70 -1.72
CA GLN A 188 -15.99 -2.13 -2.00
C GLN A 188 -16.56 -2.96 -0.86
N LYS A 189 -17.71 -3.57 -1.11
CA LYS A 189 -18.41 -4.47 -0.18
C LYS A 189 -18.39 -5.89 -0.72
N PHE A 190 -18.31 -6.84 0.21
CA PHE A 190 -18.35 -8.27 -0.09
C PHE A 190 -19.41 -8.97 0.76
N GLN A 191 -20.00 -10.04 0.24
CA GLN A 191 -21.01 -10.82 0.95
C GLN A 191 -20.36 -11.89 1.82
N VAL A 192 -20.63 -11.84 3.11
CA VAL A 192 -20.20 -12.86 4.06
C VAL A 192 -21.38 -13.38 4.88
N VAL A 193 -21.24 -14.59 5.39
CA VAL A 193 -22.21 -15.17 6.33
C VAL A 193 -21.72 -14.95 7.76
N ARG A 194 -22.51 -14.25 8.56
CA ARG A 194 -22.31 -14.10 10.01
C ARG A 194 -23.65 -14.28 10.72
N GLY A 195 -23.69 -15.09 11.78
CA GLY A 195 -24.90 -15.36 12.56
C GLY A 195 -26.05 -15.96 11.72
N SER A 196 -25.71 -16.85 10.78
CA SER A 196 -26.66 -17.45 9.83
C SER A 196 -27.33 -16.46 8.86
N GLN A 197 -26.82 -15.23 8.77
CA GLN A 197 -27.33 -14.20 7.86
C GLN A 197 -26.25 -13.81 6.85
N VAL A 198 -26.66 -13.63 5.59
CA VAL A 198 -25.80 -13.07 4.56
C VAL A 198 -25.81 -11.55 4.70
N ILE A 199 -24.67 -10.98 5.03
CA ILE A 199 -24.49 -9.54 5.23
C ILE A 199 -23.44 -9.01 4.26
N GLN A 200 -23.61 -7.77 3.80
CA GLN A 200 -22.59 -7.07 3.02
C GLN A 200 -21.70 -6.26 3.95
N LEU A 201 -20.41 -6.59 3.96
CA LEU A 201 -19.40 -5.89 4.76
C LEU A 201 -18.40 -5.19 3.84
N PRO A 202 -17.85 -4.03 4.27
CA PRO A 202 -16.66 -3.48 3.63
C PRO A 202 -15.53 -4.52 3.61
N VAL A 203 -14.76 -4.56 2.52
CA VAL A 203 -13.63 -5.50 2.36
C VAL A 203 -12.63 -5.42 3.53
N ALA A 204 -12.42 -4.21 4.07
CA ALA A 204 -11.52 -3.98 5.20
C ALA A 204 -11.97 -4.63 6.53
N ASP A 205 -13.25 -4.99 6.66
CA ASP A 205 -13.82 -5.59 7.87
C ASP A 205 -13.93 -7.11 7.83
N ILE A 206 -13.49 -7.73 6.73
CA ILE A 206 -13.38 -9.18 6.60
C ILE A 206 -12.25 -9.67 7.51
N VAL A 207 -12.50 -10.75 8.24
CA VAL A 207 -11.56 -11.36 9.17
C VAL A 207 -11.39 -12.85 8.90
N VAL A 208 -10.30 -13.43 9.40
CA VAL A 208 -10.05 -14.87 9.35
C VAL A 208 -11.16 -15.64 10.06
N GLY A 209 -11.73 -16.64 9.37
CA GLY A 209 -12.86 -17.44 9.81
C GLY A 209 -14.23 -16.95 9.32
N ASP A 210 -14.31 -15.80 8.63
CA ASP A 210 -15.52 -15.44 7.90
C ASP A 210 -15.83 -16.44 6.78
N ILE A 211 -17.12 -16.62 6.49
CA ILE A 211 -17.57 -17.43 5.36
C ILE A 211 -17.95 -16.48 4.24
N ALA A 212 -17.09 -16.37 3.23
CA ALA A 212 -17.31 -15.50 2.09
C ALA A 212 -18.20 -16.22 1.05
N GLN A 213 -19.24 -15.52 0.58
CA GLN A 213 -20.09 -16.01 -0.50
C GLN A 213 -19.59 -15.45 -1.82
N ILE A 214 -19.16 -16.34 -2.70
CA ILE A 214 -18.50 -16.02 -3.95
C ILE A 214 -19.50 -16.16 -5.10
N LYS A 215 -19.52 -15.18 -5.99
CA LYS A 215 -20.37 -15.14 -7.19
C LYS A 215 -19.55 -14.73 -8.41
N TYR A 216 -20.13 -14.99 -9.58
CA TYR A 216 -19.60 -14.50 -10.85
C TYR A 216 -19.36 -12.98 -10.83
N GLY A 217 -18.19 -12.56 -11.30
CA GLY A 217 -17.78 -11.16 -11.37
C GLY A 217 -17.12 -10.63 -10.09
N ASP A 218 -17.11 -11.41 -9.01
CA ASP A 218 -16.48 -11.00 -7.76
C ASP A 218 -14.95 -10.96 -7.89
N LEU A 219 -14.33 -9.94 -7.30
CA LEU A 219 -12.91 -9.89 -6.98
C LEU A 219 -12.72 -10.45 -5.58
N LEU A 220 -11.89 -11.49 -5.43
CA LEU A 220 -11.70 -12.10 -4.12
C LEU A 220 -10.94 -11.16 -3.16
N PRO A 221 -11.53 -10.81 -2.00
CA PRO A 221 -10.97 -9.80 -1.11
C PRO A 221 -9.90 -10.33 -0.14
N ALA A 222 -9.81 -11.65 0.00
CA ALA A 222 -8.96 -12.35 0.95
C ALA A 222 -8.68 -13.77 0.43
N ASP A 223 -7.65 -14.41 0.99
CA ASP A 223 -7.35 -15.81 0.69
C ASP A 223 -8.26 -16.73 1.51
N GLY A 224 -8.55 -17.90 0.96
CA GLY A 224 -9.40 -18.87 1.64
C GLY A 224 -9.43 -20.25 1.03
N VAL A 225 -10.18 -21.11 1.70
CA VAL A 225 -10.42 -22.49 1.31
C VAL A 225 -11.87 -22.65 0.92
N LEU A 226 -12.11 -23.20 -0.28
CA LEU A 226 -13.42 -23.50 -0.81
C LEU A 226 -14.09 -24.58 0.05
N ILE A 227 -15.27 -24.25 0.58
CA ILE A 227 -16.15 -25.17 1.32
C ILE A 227 -17.03 -25.91 0.32
N GLN A 228 -17.64 -25.16 -0.60
CA GLN A 228 -18.55 -25.68 -1.61
C GLN A 228 -18.49 -24.78 -2.83
N GLY A 229 -18.47 -25.36 -4.03
CA GLY A 229 -18.48 -24.62 -5.30
C GLY A 229 -19.38 -25.29 -6.33
N ASN A 230 -19.97 -24.48 -7.20
CA ASN A 230 -20.76 -24.87 -8.35
C ASN A 230 -20.09 -24.33 -9.62
N ASP A 231 -19.41 -25.20 -10.36
CA ASP A 231 -18.67 -24.88 -11.60
C ASP A 231 -17.79 -23.63 -11.50
N LEU A 232 -17.11 -23.47 -10.35
CA LEU A 232 -16.30 -22.30 -10.05
C LEU A 232 -15.05 -22.26 -10.93
N LYS A 233 -14.90 -21.18 -11.70
CA LYS A 233 -13.69 -20.89 -12.48
C LYS A 233 -13.16 -19.52 -12.13
N ILE A 234 -11.86 -19.44 -11.96
CA ILE A 234 -11.17 -18.23 -11.50
C ILE A 234 -10.06 -17.89 -12.49
N ASP A 235 -9.92 -16.59 -12.76
CA ASP A 235 -8.78 -16.02 -13.45
C ASP A 235 -7.69 -15.68 -12.42
N GLU A 236 -6.60 -16.45 -12.48
CA GLU A 236 -5.41 -16.28 -11.63
C GLU A 236 -4.29 -15.52 -12.35
N SER A 237 -4.54 -14.96 -13.53
CA SER A 237 -3.53 -14.24 -14.33
C SER A 237 -2.86 -13.09 -13.59
N SER A 238 -3.58 -12.46 -12.66
CA SER A 238 -3.03 -11.39 -11.81
C SER A 238 -1.93 -11.86 -10.85
N LEU A 239 -1.86 -13.16 -10.57
CA LEU A 239 -0.88 -13.77 -9.65
C LEU A 239 0.13 -14.65 -10.36
N THR A 240 -0.31 -15.50 -11.29
CA THR A 240 0.55 -16.47 -11.97
C THR A 240 1.04 -15.98 -13.34
N GLY A 241 0.35 -15.00 -13.93
CA GLY A 241 0.60 -14.56 -15.31
C GLY A 241 -0.01 -15.49 -16.37
N GLU A 242 -0.65 -16.59 -15.96
CA GLU A 242 -1.33 -17.52 -16.86
C GLU A 242 -2.77 -17.07 -17.10
N SER A 243 -3.17 -16.91 -18.36
CA SER A 243 -4.50 -16.40 -18.74
C SER A 243 -5.61 -17.46 -18.73
N ASP A 244 -5.27 -18.73 -18.49
CA ASP A 244 -6.24 -19.81 -18.53
C ASP A 244 -7.09 -19.82 -17.25
N HIS A 245 -8.40 -19.99 -17.42
CA HIS A 245 -9.32 -20.11 -16.29
C HIS A 245 -9.09 -21.42 -15.51
N VAL A 246 -8.80 -21.30 -14.22
CA VAL A 246 -8.54 -22.44 -13.33
C VAL A 246 -9.86 -22.91 -12.72
N LYS A 247 -10.18 -24.19 -12.88
CA LYS A 247 -11.35 -24.83 -12.25
C LYS A 247 -11.05 -25.10 -10.78
N LYS A 248 -11.89 -24.60 -9.89
CA LYS A 248 -11.77 -24.78 -8.44
C LYS A 248 -12.83 -25.75 -7.94
N SER A 249 -12.40 -26.72 -7.14
CA SER A 249 -13.29 -27.69 -6.51
C SER A 249 -12.71 -28.15 -5.17
N ALA A 250 -13.59 -28.45 -4.21
CA ALA A 250 -13.17 -28.86 -2.87
C ALA A 250 -12.21 -30.06 -2.87
N ASP A 251 -12.39 -30.98 -3.83
CA ASP A 251 -11.63 -32.25 -3.90
C ASP A 251 -10.33 -32.19 -4.71
N LYS A 252 -10.09 -31.13 -5.48
CA LYS A 252 -8.93 -31.07 -6.39
C LYS A 252 -8.08 -29.83 -6.20
N ASP A 253 -8.72 -28.67 -6.10
CA ASP A 253 -8.03 -27.40 -5.90
C ASP A 253 -8.93 -26.45 -5.11
N PRO A 254 -8.92 -26.58 -3.76
CA PRO A 254 -9.80 -25.81 -2.89
C PRO A 254 -9.24 -24.41 -2.58
N MET A 255 -8.04 -24.06 -3.03
CA MET A 255 -7.40 -22.80 -2.66
C MET A 255 -7.90 -21.64 -3.51
N LEU A 256 -8.27 -20.56 -2.83
CA LEU A 256 -8.79 -19.33 -3.42
C LEU A 256 -7.91 -18.16 -2.97
N LEU A 257 -7.49 -17.34 -3.92
CA LEU A 257 -6.47 -16.31 -3.70
C LEU A 257 -7.07 -14.92 -3.85
N SER A 258 -6.72 -14.03 -2.94
CA SER A 258 -7.06 -12.62 -3.00
C SER A 258 -6.54 -11.98 -4.28
N GLY A 259 -7.29 -11.02 -4.84
CA GLY A 259 -6.89 -10.35 -6.09
C GLY A 259 -7.18 -11.14 -7.36
N THR A 260 -7.79 -12.32 -7.27
CA THR A 260 -8.25 -13.10 -8.43
C THR A 260 -9.72 -12.84 -8.74
N HIS A 261 -10.10 -13.00 -10.01
CA HIS A 261 -11.44 -12.72 -10.49
C HIS A 261 -12.25 -13.99 -10.75
N VAL A 262 -13.51 -14.00 -10.32
CA VAL A 262 -14.42 -15.12 -10.53
C VAL A 262 -15.06 -15.00 -11.91
N MET A 263 -14.70 -15.90 -12.81
CA MET A 263 -15.10 -15.89 -14.22
C MET A 263 -16.31 -16.78 -14.50
N GLU A 264 -16.62 -17.74 -13.63
CA GLU A 264 -17.80 -18.59 -13.76
C GLU A 264 -18.19 -19.19 -12.41
N GLY A 265 -19.47 -19.49 -12.27
CA GLY A 265 -19.97 -20.26 -11.14
C GLY A 265 -20.19 -19.46 -9.87
N SER A 266 -20.28 -20.17 -8.76
CA SER A 266 -20.46 -19.60 -7.42
C SER A 266 -19.93 -20.55 -6.35
N GLY A 267 -19.71 -20.06 -5.14
CA GLY A 267 -19.24 -20.91 -4.05
C GLY A 267 -19.28 -20.24 -2.69
N ARG A 268 -18.80 -20.98 -1.69
CA ARG A 268 -18.57 -20.52 -0.32
C ARG A 268 -17.15 -20.87 0.06
N MET A 269 -16.47 -19.93 0.68
CA MET A 269 -15.12 -20.14 1.18
C MET A 269 -14.99 -19.72 2.63
N VAL A 270 -14.10 -20.37 3.37
CA VAL A 270 -13.64 -19.88 4.67
C VAL A 270 -12.39 -19.04 4.48
N VAL A 271 -12.39 -17.82 5.03
CA VAL A 271 -11.25 -16.91 4.98
C VAL A 271 -10.14 -17.42 5.88
N THR A 272 -8.94 -17.57 5.34
CA THR A 272 -7.75 -18.08 6.06
C THR A 272 -6.66 -17.02 6.24
N ALA A 273 -6.46 -16.14 5.25
CA ALA A 273 -5.47 -15.08 5.33
C ALA A 273 -5.98 -13.78 4.72
N VAL A 274 -5.64 -12.66 5.37
CA VAL A 274 -6.13 -11.31 5.05
C VAL A 274 -4.99 -10.29 5.01
N GLY A 275 -5.17 -9.22 4.23
CA GLY A 275 -4.24 -8.10 4.16
C GLY A 275 -2.83 -8.54 3.82
N VAL A 276 -1.83 -8.03 4.56
CA VAL A 276 -0.40 -8.39 4.39
C VAL A 276 -0.07 -9.87 4.60
N ASN A 277 -1.03 -10.67 5.10
CA ASN A 277 -0.85 -12.10 5.32
C ASN A 277 -1.35 -12.93 4.14
N SER A 278 -2.11 -12.33 3.21
CA SER A 278 -2.54 -13.02 1.99
C SER A 278 -1.38 -13.12 0.98
N GLN A 279 -1.48 -14.04 0.02
CA GLN A 279 -0.46 -14.22 -1.02
C GLN A 279 -0.23 -12.92 -1.80
N THR A 280 -1.31 -12.25 -2.20
CA THR A 280 -1.25 -10.93 -2.86
C THR A 280 -0.65 -9.88 -1.94
N GLY A 281 -1.00 -9.88 -0.65
CA GLY A 281 -0.43 -8.96 0.33
C GLY A 281 1.07 -9.16 0.54
N ILE A 282 1.54 -10.42 0.57
CA ILE A 282 2.96 -10.78 0.68
C ILE A 282 3.70 -10.29 -0.56
N ILE A 283 3.21 -10.60 -1.77
CA ILE A 283 3.80 -10.15 -3.04
C ILE A 283 3.87 -8.63 -3.09
N PHE A 284 2.78 -7.94 -2.76
CA PHE A 284 2.72 -6.48 -2.76
C PHE A 284 3.69 -5.86 -1.74
N THR A 285 3.84 -6.48 -0.57
CA THR A 285 4.79 -6.03 0.46
C THR A 285 6.24 -6.23 -0.01
N LEU A 286 6.56 -7.34 -0.67
CA LEU A 286 7.88 -7.60 -1.24
C LEU A 286 8.22 -6.64 -2.38
N LEU A 287 7.28 -6.39 -3.29
CA LEU A 287 7.43 -5.41 -4.37
C LEU A 287 7.57 -3.99 -3.81
N GLY A 288 6.75 -3.63 -2.83
CA GLY A 288 6.83 -2.33 -2.16
C GLY A 288 8.18 -2.09 -1.48
N ALA A 289 8.72 -3.12 -0.80
CA ALA A 289 10.04 -3.06 -0.19
C ALA A 289 11.16 -2.91 -1.24
N GLY A 290 11.05 -3.60 -2.38
CA GLY A 290 11.99 -3.48 -3.49
C GLY A 290 12.03 -2.07 -4.09
N VAL A 291 10.87 -1.47 -4.33
CA VAL A 291 10.76 -0.09 -4.85
C VAL A 291 11.34 0.93 -3.85
N GLU A 292 11.11 0.75 -2.55
CA GLU A 292 11.71 1.63 -1.52
C GLU A 292 13.24 1.53 -1.48
N GLU A 293 13.82 0.36 -1.74
CA GLU A 293 15.27 0.17 -1.81
C GLU A 293 15.88 0.81 -3.07
N GLU A 294 15.22 0.68 -4.22
CA GLU A 294 15.65 1.33 -5.46
C GLU A 294 15.58 2.86 -5.36
N GLU A 295 14.47 3.42 -4.85
CA GLU A 295 14.35 4.86 -4.62
C GLU A 295 15.43 5.38 -3.65
N LYS A 296 15.82 4.60 -2.63
CA LYS A 296 16.92 4.95 -1.72
C LYS A 296 18.29 4.88 -2.39
N LYS A 297 18.52 3.92 -3.28
CA LYS A 297 19.78 3.78 -4.04
C LYS A 297 19.92 4.91 -5.06
N GLU A 298 18.86 5.27 -5.79
CA GLU A 298 18.86 6.41 -6.70
C GLU A 298 19.11 7.73 -5.98
N LYS A 299 18.45 7.96 -4.84
CA LYS A 299 18.69 9.16 -4.02
C LYS A 299 20.13 9.24 -3.53
N LYS A 300 20.72 8.12 -3.07
CA LYS A 300 22.15 8.08 -2.70
C LYS A 300 23.08 8.32 -3.88
N GLY A 301 22.77 7.79 -5.07
CA GLY A 301 23.53 8.04 -6.29
C GLY A 301 23.51 9.50 -6.71
N LYS A 302 22.35 10.17 -6.64
CA LYS A 302 22.22 11.61 -6.93
C LYS A 302 22.99 12.48 -5.92
N ILE A 303 22.97 12.13 -4.63
CA ILE A 303 23.71 12.87 -3.58
C ILE A 303 25.23 12.66 -3.70
N MET A 304 25.69 11.53 -4.24
CA MET A 304 27.12 11.30 -4.47
C MET A 304 27.65 11.92 -5.79
N MET A 305 26.76 12.34 -6.70
CA MET A 305 27.12 12.97 -7.97
C MET A 305 26.85 14.48 -8.04
N SER A 306 26.25 15.06 -6.99
CA SER A 306 26.11 16.52 -6.81
C SER A 306 27.14 17.01 -5.79
#